data_AF-A0A916VTC1-F1
#
_entry.id   AF-A0A916VTC1-F1
#
_cell.length_a   1.000
_cell.length_b   1.000
_cell.length_c   1.000
_cell.angle_alpha   90.00
_cell.angle_beta   90.00
_cell.angle_gamma   90.00
#
_symmetry.space_group_name_H-M   'P 1'
#
loop_
_entity.id
_entity.type
_entity.pdbx_description
1 polymer ?
#
loop_
_entity_poly.entity_id
_entity_poly.type
_entity_poly.pdbx_seq_one_letter_code
_entity_poly.pdbx_strand_id
1 'polypeptide(L)'
;MGYKVVWSSKAIDDVDAIASYIARDSVSYAAAVVHRIINVTKNLLHNPLQGEVVKEFGDESYRQDYAYSYRVLYQVKGDIVTVAAVIHGKRLLDL
;
A
#
# COMPACT_ATOMS: atom_id res chain seq x y z
N MET A 1 11.87 -17.47 -9.19
CA MET A 1 11.46 -17.24 -7.79
C MET A 1 10.87 -15.85 -7.73
N GLY A 2 9.63 -15.72 -7.25
CA GLY A 2 8.95 -14.44 -7.04
C GLY A 2 8.69 -14.25 -5.55
N TYR A 3 8.42 -13.02 -5.15
CA TYR A 3 8.05 -12.70 -3.78
C TYR A 3 6.61 -13.15 -3.49
N LYS A 4 6.32 -13.43 -2.22
CA LYS A 4 4.97 -13.64 -1.72
C LYS A 4 4.46 -12.35 -1.09
N VAL A 5 3.36 -11.81 -1.63
CA VAL A 5 2.70 -10.63 -1.06
C VAL A 5 1.61 -11.08 -0.09
N VAL A 6 1.68 -10.58 1.15
CA VAL A 6 0.68 -10.77 2.19
C VAL A 6 0.19 -9.42 2.69
N TRP A 7 -1.05 -9.36 3.13
CA TRP A 7 -1.69 -8.13 3.61
C TRP A 7 -1.94 -8.24 5.10
N SER A 8 -1.63 -7.18 5.84
CA SER A 8 -2.08 -7.05 7.23
C SER A 8 -3.60 -6.83 7.27
N SER A 9 -4.24 -7.16 8.39
CA SER A 9 -5.64 -6.79 8.62
C SER A 9 -5.85 -5.29 8.49
N LYS A 10 -4.92 -4.50 9.06
CA LYS A 10 -4.93 -3.04 8.94
C LYS A 10 -4.94 -2.54 7.49
N ALA A 11 -4.13 -3.13 6.61
CA ALA A 11 -4.10 -2.71 5.20
C ALA A 11 -5.42 -3.02 4.48
N ILE A 12 -6.10 -4.11 4.85
CA ILE A 12 -7.43 -4.45 4.32
C ILE A 12 -8.45 -3.41 4.81
N ASP A 13 -8.49 -3.15 6.12
CA ASP A 13 -9.40 -2.16 6.72
C ASP A 13 -9.16 -0.75 6.15
N ASP A 14 -7.91 -0.39 5.90
CA ASP A 14 -7.52 0.88 5.30
C ASP A 14 -8.11 1.01 3.87
N VAL A 15 -8.01 -0.03 3.03
CA VAL A 15 -8.56 -0.01 1.66
C VAL A 15 -10.08 0.07 1.68
N ASP A 16 -10.74 -0.68 2.56
CA ASP A 16 -12.20 -0.65 2.72
C ASP A 16 -12.68 0.73 3.19
N ALA A 17 -11.98 1.34 4.14
CA ALA A 17 -12.28 2.70 4.62
C ALA A 17 -12.09 3.74 3.50
N ILE A 18 -11.02 3.63 2.71
CA ILE A 18 -10.76 4.51 1.56
C ILE A 18 -11.88 4.39 0.52
N ALA A 19 -12.23 3.15 0.15
CA ALA A 19 -13.28 2.89 -0.82
C ALA A 19 -14.62 3.45 -0.34
N SER A 20 -14.98 3.18 0.92
CA SER A 20 -16.22 3.65 1.54
C SER A 20 -16.30 5.17 1.68
N TYR A 21 -15.16 5.83 1.87
CA TYR A 21 -15.09 7.29 1.92
C TYR A 21 -15.33 7.90 0.54
N ILE A 22 -14.59 7.45 -0.49
CA ILE A 22 -14.68 8.00 -1.85
C ILE A 22 -16.05 7.67 -2.48
N ALA A 23 -16.61 6.49 -2.20
CA ALA A 23 -17.88 6.06 -2.77
C ALA A 23 -19.07 6.95 -2.40
N ARG A 24 -18.95 7.76 -1.33
CA ARG A 24 -19.95 8.78 -0.96
C ARG A 24 -20.13 9.84 -2.05
N ASP A 25 -19.03 10.17 -2.73
CA ASP A 25 -19.03 11.13 -3.83
C ASP A 25 -19.09 10.43 -5.19
N SER A 26 -18.39 9.30 -5.34
CA SER A 26 -18.40 8.53 -6.57
C SER A 26 -17.89 7.09 -6.42
N VAL A 27 -18.79 6.14 -6.68
CA VAL A 27 -18.49 4.69 -6.66
C VAL A 27 -17.47 4.31 -7.74
N SER A 28 -17.54 4.92 -8.93
CA SER A 28 -16.60 4.61 -10.02
C SER A 28 -15.18 5.07 -9.68
N TYR A 29 -15.03 6.23 -9.03
CA TYR A 29 -13.73 6.68 -8.54
C TYR A 29 -13.20 5.79 -7.40
N ALA A 30 -14.07 5.35 -6.48
CA ALA A 30 -13.67 4.42 -5.43
C ALA A 30 -13.09 3.12 -6.04
N ALA A 31 -13.77 2.54 -7.03
CA ALA A 31 -13.29 1.36 -7.74
C ALA A 31 -11.94 1.61 -8.45
N ALA A 32 -11.76 2.77 -9.10
CA ALA A 32 -10.50 3.13 -9.76
C ALA A 32 -9.34 3.22 -8.77
N VAL A 33 -9.55 3.80 -7.59
CA VAL A 33 -8.54 3.89 -6.53
C VAL A 33 -8.18 2.51 -5.99
N VAL A 34 -9.16 1.67 -5.65
CA VAL A 34 -8.93 0.30 -5.19
C VAL A 34 -8.15 -0.51 -6.24
N HIS A 35 -8.56 -0.44 -7.50
CA HIS A 35 -7.84 -1.10 -8.60
C HIS A 35 -6.38 -0.63 -8.70
N ARG A 36 -6.12 0.67 -8.54
CA ARG A 36 -4.75 1.18 -8.58
C ARG A 36 -3.92 0.64 -7.42
N ILE A 37 -4.46 0.61 -6.20
CA ILE A 37 -3.78 0.04 -5.03
C ILE A 37 -3.44 -1.43 -5.27
N ILE A 38 -4.40 -2.23 -5.73
CA ILE A 38 -4.18 -3.66 -6.04
C ILE A 38 -3.09 -3.82 -7.10
N ASN A 39 -3.13 -3.02 -8.17
CA ASN A 39 -2.12 -3.10 -9.23
C ASN A 39 -0.71 -2.74 -8.74
N VAL A 40 -0.57 -1.77 -7.84
CA VAL A 40 0.71 -1.48 -7.18
C VAL A 40 1.20 -2.72 -6.43
N THR A 41 0.36 -3.34 -5.62
CA THR A 41 0.76 -4.53 -4.84
C THR A 41 1.08 -5.76 -5.69
N LYS A 42 0.49 -5.90 -6.89
CA LYS A 42 0.84 -6.97 -7.84
C LYS A 42 2.28 -6.84 -8.35
N ASN A 43 2.76 -5.62 -8.57
CA ASN A 43 4.15 -5.39 -9.02
C ASN A 43 5.17 -5.84 -7.96
N LEU A 44 4.78 -5.85 -6.68
CA LEU A 44 5.63 -6.29 -5.58
C LEU A 44 5.97 -7.79 -5.64
N LEU A 45 5.23 -8.61 -6.40
CA LEU A 45 5.57 -10.02 -6.63
C LEU A 45 6.91 -10.18 -7.36
N HIS A 46 7.30 -9.17 -8.15
CA HIS A 46 8.49 -9.21 -9.00
C HIS A 46 9.56 -8.21 -8.54
N ASN A 47 9.15 -6.98 -8.19
CA ASN A 47 10.09 -5.87 -7.98
C ASN A 47 9.84 -5.10 -6.67
N PRO A 48 9.75 -5.75 -5.49
CA PRO A 48 9.39 -5.04 -4.25
C PRO A 48 10.48 -4.08 -3.77
N LEU A 49 11.72 -4.21 -4.23
CA LEU A 49 12.82 -3.30 -3.85
C LEU A 49 12.83 -1.99 -4.67
N GLN A 50 11.98 -1.84 -5.70
CA GLN A 50 11.91 -0.60 -6.50
C GLN A 50 11.22 0.56 -5.77
N GLY A 51 10.34 0.26 -4.82
CA GLY A 51 9.69 1.30 -4.03
C GLY A 51 10.68 2.10 -3.19
N GLU A 52 10.26 3.30 -2.81
CA GLU A 52 11.08 4.24 -2.04
C GLU A 52 11.25 3.76 -0.60
N VAL A 53 12.44 3.91 -0.03
CA VAL A 53 12.66 3.66 1.41
C VAL A 53 11.88 4.69 2.22
N VAL A 54 11.12 4.20 3.21
CA VAL A 54 10.38 5.07 4.14
C VAL A 54 11.35 5.50 5.24
N LYS A 55 11.96 6.67 5.03
CA LYS A 55 13.03 7.21 5.90
C LYS A 55 12.59 7.35 7.35
N GLU A 56 11.29 7.58 7.58
CA GLU A 56 10.67 7.74 8.89
C GLU A 56 10.91 6.54 9.83
N PHE A 57 11.12 5.32 9.30
CA PHE A 57 11.39 4.13 10.13
C PHE A 57 12.86 3.85 10.41
N GLY A 58 13.79 4.51 9.70
CA GLY A 58 15.22 4.22 9.81
C GLY A 58 15.63 2.79 9.42
N ASP A 59 14.77 2.06 8.70
CA ASP A 59 14.98 0.67 8.29
C ASP A 59 14.62 0.51 6.80
N GLU A 60 15.62 0.13 6.00
CA GLU A 60 15.53 0.02 4.53
C GLU A 60 14.59 -1.10 4.05
N SER A 61 14.20 -2.02 4.95
CA SER A 61 13.20 -3.05 4.67
C SER A 61 11.80 -2.46 4.52
N TYR A 62 11.52 -1.29 5.12
CA TYR A 62 10.26 -0.58 4.95
C TYR A 62 10.32 0.33 3.74
N ARG A 63 9.38 0.09 2.84
CA ARG A 63 9.31 0.77 1.56
C ARG A 63 7.88 1.21 1.27
N GLN A 64 7.75 2.09 0.29
CA GLN A 64 6.47 2.60 -0.15
C GLN A 64 6.40 2.74 -1.66
N ASP A 65 5.18 2.59 -2.16
CA ASP A 65 4.78 3.01 -3.50
C ASP A 65 3.55 3.90 -3.43
N TYR A 66 3.26 4.61 -4.52
CA TYR A 66 2.12 5.51 -4.62
C TYR A 66 1.01 4.97 -5.51
N ALA A 67 -0.21 5.01 -4.97
CA ALA A 67 -1.46 4.81 -5.68
C ALA A 67 -2.27 6.10 -5.63
N TYR A 68 -2.12 6.96 -6.66
CA TYR A 68 -2.63 8.33 -6.64
C TYR A 68 -2.13 9.10 -5.40
N SER A 69 -3.03 9.66 -4.60
CA SER A 69 -2.71 10.36 -3.36
C SER A 69 -2.51 9.43 -2.15
N TYR A 70 -2.52 8.11 -2.34
CA TYR A 70 -2.33 7.12 -1.26
C TYR A 70 -0.93 6.50 -1.31
N ARG A 71 -0.32 6.32 -0.12
CA ARG A 71 0.93 5.59 0.11
C ARG A 71 0.57 4.14 0.43
N VAL A 72 1.13 3.20 -0.30
CA VAL A 72 1.10 1.77 0.00
C VAL A 72 2.38 1.44 0.73
N LEU A 73 2.29 1.26 2.05
CA LEU A 73 3.44 0.98 2.93
C LEU A 73 3.61 -0.52 3.04
N TYR A 74 4.82 -1.01 2.83
CA TYR A 74 5.11 -2.43 2.92
C TYR A 74 6.51 -2.70 3.47
N GLN A 75 6.69 -3.91 4.00
CA GLN A 75 7.98 -4.40 4.49
C GLN A 75 8.43 -5.60 3.66
N VAL A 76 9.71 -5.64 3.29
CA VAL A 76 10.35 -6.77 2.60
C VAL A 76 11.21 -7.56 3.59
N LYS A 77 10.87 -8.83 3.83
CA LYS A 77 11.63 -9.76 4.68
C LYS A 77 11.85 -11.08 3.95
N GLY A 78 13.08 -11.32 3.51
CA GLY A 78 13.39 -12.47 2.65
C GLY A 78 12.59 -12.39 1.34
N ASP A 79 11.80 -13.41 1.06
CA ASP A 79 10.88 -13.49 -0.08
C ASP A 79 9.45 -13.04 0.26
N ILE A 80 9.19 -12.58 1.49
CA ILE A 80 7.85 -12.13 1.93
C ILE A 80 7.77 -10.60 1.88
N VAL A 81 6.74 -10.10 1.21
CA VAL A 81 6.37 -8.69 1.19
C VAL A 81 5.07 -8.53 1.96
N THR A 82 5.11 -7.80 3.07
CA THR A 82 3.94 -7.53 3.90
C THR A 82 3.43 -6.13 3.63
N VAL A 83 2.25 -5.98 3.02
CA VAL A 83 1.54 -4.71 2.92
C VAL A 83 1.03 -4.37 4.31
N ALA A 84 1.64 -3.36 4.93
CA ALA A 84 1.44 -3.02 6.33
C ALA A 84 0.25 -2.07 6.51
N ALA A 85 0.11 -1.09 5.63
CA ALA A 85 -0.95 -0.08 5.68
C ALA A 85 -1.13 0.62 4.32
N VAL A 86 -2.31 1.19 4.10
CA VAL A 86 -2.58 2.09 2.97
C VAL A 86 -3.11 3.42 3.51
N ILE A 87 -2.36 4.49 3.34
CA ILE A 87 -2.71 5.77 3.97
C ILE A 87 -2.76 6.89 2.95
N HIS A 88 -3.58 7.91 3.22
CA HIS A 88 -3.55 9.12 2.42
C HIS A 88 -2.21 9.84 2.62
N GLY A 89 -1.54 10.27 1.56
CA GLY A 89 -0.19 10.85 1.60
C GLY A 89 -0.09 12.18 2.35
N LYS A 90 -1.23 12.86 2.56
CA LYS A 90 -1.33 14.05 3.44
C LYS A 90 -1.51 13.73 4.92
N ARG A 91 -1.78 12.47 5.28
CA ARG A 91 -1.90 12.06 6.68
C ARG A 91 -0.50 11.79 7.22
N LEU A 92 -0.19 12.35 8.38
CA LEU A 92 1.02 11.98 9.12
C LEU A 92 0.96 10.48 9.44
N LEU A 93 2.12 9.82 9.38
CA LEU A 93 2.27 8.45 9.83
C LEU A 93 2.12 8.44 11.36
N ASP A 94 0.91 8.19 11.85
CA ASP A 94 0.70 7.73 13.22
C ASP A 94 0.68 6.19 13.17
N LEU A 95 1.82 5.58 13.50
CA LEU A 95 2.01 4.13 13.57
C LEU A 95 2.40 3.71 14.98
#